data_AF-A0A2V4DK62-F1
#
_entry.id   AF-A0A2V4DK62-F1
#
_cell.length_a   1.000
_cell.length_b   1.000
_cell.length_c   1.000
_cell.angle_alpha   90.00
_cell.angle_beta   90.00
_cell.angle_gamma   90.00
#
_symmetry.space_group_name_H-M   'P 1'
#
loop_
_entity.id
_entity.type
_entity.pdbx_description
1 polymer ?
#
loop_
_entity_poly.entity_id
_entity_poly.type
_entity_poly.pdbx_seq_one_letter_code
_entity_poly.pdbx_strand_id
1 'polypeptide(L)'
;YGDNATGNNSDAFITDPTQWSDADGDGYGDNPSGRLYDLFPDNPTQWEDADGDGLGDNQSGTDADPYLNDFDNDGYNDSIDPLPKLASPGDLDNDGCLDVDDAFPSDFTECLDSDGDGEGDNADTDDDNDGWADTDELRRGTDPFSASDTPVDSFEIVVPGTAIGLGAWDLMGIFGGVPLFSWLAFGFATRNARCGRFEEKLNATTNISELEGVALQWEYALMMRLLGPHQGIRLERLRADLEDGFAAQEVAAIPMGFDQTAYVMAEDTAKNLPDLQTTQPPPPQMTGTTDEAGHEWLDADGAKWHRVTGSGSEWTKWE
;
A
#
# COMPACT_ATOMS: atom_id res chain seq x y z
N TYR A 1 -21.91 10.33 -56.22
CA TYR A 1 -22.47 9.00 -56.50
C TYR A 1 -23.95 9.19 -56.75
N GLY A 2 -24.52 8.51 -57.74
CA GLY A 2 -25.80 8.90 -58.32
C GLY A 2 -26.78 7.74 -58.41
N ASP A 3 -28.03 8.05 -58.11
CA ASP A 3 -29.20 7.17 -57.95
C ASP A 3 -29.64 6.50 -59.27
N ASN A 4 -28.83 6.59 -60.33
CA ASN A 4 -29.14 5.99 -61.61
C ASN A 4 -28.52 4.60 -61.72
N ALA A 5 -29.35 3.58 -61.55
CA ALA A 5 -29.03 2.16 -61.69
C ALA A 5 -28.41 1.75 -63.05
N THR A 6 -28.31 2.66 -64.02
CA THR A 6 -27.75 2.41 -65.36
C THR A 6 -26.62 3.38 -65.76
N GLY A 7 -26.12 4.20 -64.83
CA GLY A 7 -25.02 5.14 -65.06
C GLY A 7 -23.63 4.51 -64.86
N ASN A 8 -22.58 5.18 -65.38
CA ASN A 8 -21.20 4.93 -64.92
C ASN A 8 -21.09 5.42 -63.47
N ASN A 9 -20.90 4.51 -62.50
CA ASN A 9 -20.96 4.72 -61.04
C ASN A 9 -22.38 4.70 -60.46
N SER A 10 -23.15 3.67 -60.82
CA SER A 10 -24.42 3.36 -60.16
C SER A 10 -24.21 3.14 -58.67
N ASP A 11 -25.09 3.71 -57.87
CA ASP A 11 -25.19 3.45 -56.44
C ASP A 11 -25.48 1.96 -56.16
N ALA A 12 -24.58 1.29 -55.43
CA ALA A 12 -24.73 -0.10 -55.01
C ALA A 12 -25.87 -0.30 -53.99
N PHE A 13 -26.18 0.72 -53.19
CA PHE A 13 -27.11 0.64 -52.06
C PHE A 13 -28.26 1.63 -52.18
N ILE A 14 -29.15 1.38 -53.15
CA ILE A 14 -30.31 2.24 -53.46
C ILE A 14 -31.20 2.56 -52.23
N THR A 15 -31.24 1.66 -51.24
CA THR A 15 -32.06 1.83 -50.02
C THR A 15 -31.32 2.40 -48.81
N ASP A 16 -29.99 2.40 -48.80
CA ASP A 16 -29.20 2.98 -47.71
C ASP A 16 -28.49 4.25 -48.21
N PRO A 17 -28.99 5.45 -47.86
CA PRO A 17 -28.43 6.70 -48.36
C PRO A 17 -27.02 7.01 -47.80
N THR A 18 -26.54 6.21 -46.83
CA THR A 18 -25.23 6.38 -46.24
C THR A 18 -24.15 5.52 -46.91
N GLN A 19 -24.55 4.59 -47.77
CA GLN A 19 -23.66 3.71 -48.54
C GLN A 19 -23.86 3.93 -50.04
N TRP A 20 -22.83 3.68 -50.85
CA TRP A 20 -22.94 3.83 -52.32
C TRP A 20 -21.95 3.01 -53.14
N SER A 21 -20.96 2.40 -52.49
CA SER A 21 -19.90 1.59 -53.11
C SER A 21 -19.85 0.25 -52.39
N ASP A 22 -19.61 -0.81 -53.16
CA ASP A 22 -19.44 -2.20 -52.72
C ASP A 22 -18.37 -2.79 -53.65
N ALA A 23 -17.13 -2.86 -53.17
CA ALA A 23 -15.98 -3.16 -54.02
C ALA A 23 -15.84 -4.65 -54.32
N ASP A 24 -16.18 -5.51 -53.37
CA ASP A 24 -16.05 -6.96 -53.46
C ASP A 24 -17.38 -7.71 -53.67
N GLY A 25 -18.51 -7.02 -53.52
CA GLY A 25 -19.84 -7.50 -53.87
C GLY A 25 -20.50 -8.35 -52.79
N ASP A 26 -20.12 -8.20 -51.53
CA ASP A 26 -20.63 -8.99 -50.41
C ASP A 26 -21.94 -8.45 -49.80
N GLY A 27 -22.32 -7.22 -50.18
CA GLY A 27 -23.53 -6.55 -49.72
C GLY A 27 -23.34 -5.66 -48.49
N TYR A 28 -22.10 -5.40 -48.08
CA TYR A 28 -21.71 -4.36 -47.13
C TYR A 28 -21.06 -3.20 -47.91
N GLY A 29 -21.18 -1.97 -47.38
CA GLY A 29 -20.79 -0.79 -48.14
C GLY A 29 -19.45 -0.21 -47.73
N ASP A 30 -18.58 0.08 -48.70
CA ASP A 30 -17.20 0.55 -48.45
C ASP A 30 -17.09 1.97 -47.87
N ASN A 31 -18.20 2.72 -47.74
CA ASN A 31 -18.10 4.11 -47.28
C ASN A 31 -17.92 4.14 -45.75
N PRO A 32 -16.75 4.56 -45.22
CA PRO A 32 -16.48 4.53 -43.78
C PRO A 32 -17.31 5.52 -42.97
N SER A 33 -17.94 6.50 -43.63
CA SER A 33 -18.89 7.41 -42.99
C SER A 33 -20.33 6.87 -42.97
N GLY A 34 -20.56 5.72 -43.60
CA GLY A 34 -21.84 5.06 -43.66
C GLY A 34 -22.10 4.19 -42.44
N ARG A 35 -23.35 3.76 -42.27
CA ARG A 35 -23.70 2.84 -41.19
C ARG A 35 -23.30 1.41 -41.61
N LEU A 36 -22.77 0.63 -40.65
CA LEU A 36 -22.34 -0.77 -40.87
C LEU A 36 -21.50 -0.88 -42.13
N TYR A 37 -20.50 -0.01 -42.25
CA TYR A 37 -19.61 -0.01 -43.38
C TYR A 37 -18.70 -1.24 -43.33
N ASP A 38 -18.30 -1.69 -44.50
CA ASP A 38 -17.40 -2.81 -44.66
C ASP A 38 -15.98 -2.44 -44.19
N LEU A 39 -15.49 -3.18 -43.19
CA LEU A 39 -14.13 -3.06 -42.67
C LEU A 39 -13.08 -3.75 -43.56
N PHE A 40 -13.50 -4.65 -44.46
CA PHE A 40 -12.65 -5.38 -45.39
C PHE A 40 -13.10 -5.25 -46.86
N PRO A 41 -13.01 -4.06 -47.48
CA PRO A 41 -13.53 -3.77 -48.84
C PRO A 41 -13.00 -4.63 -50.01
N ASP A 42 -12.02 -5.49 -49.76
CA ASP A 42 -11.40 -6.37 -50.75
C ASP A 42 -11.68 -7.87 -50.48
N ASN A 43 -12.36 -8.21 -49.38
CA ASN A 43 -12.60 -9.59 -48.95
C ASN A 43 -14.11 -9.86 -48.81
N PRO A 44 -14.74 -10.50 -49.81
CA PRO A 44 -16.19 -10.63 -49.88
C PRO A 44 -16.80 -11.62 -48.88
N THR A 45 -15.99 -12.06 -47.92
CA THR A 45 -16.40 -12.99 -46.86
C THR A 45 -16.24 -12.38 -45.48
N GLN A 46 -15.70 -11.17 -45.35
CA GLN A 46 -15.47 -10.47 -44.09
C GLN A 46 -15.98 -9.04 -44.22
N TRP A 47 -16.65 -8.52 -43.18
CA TRP A 47 -17.21 -7.16 -43.20
C TRP A 47 -17.14 -6.46 -41.84
N GLU A 48 -16.72 -7.17 -40.80
CA GLU A 48 -16.84 -6.87 -39.38
C GLU A 48 -15.57 -7.31 -38.67
N ASP A 49 -15.09 -6.48 -37.74
CA ASP A 49 -13.87 -6.67 -36.92
C ASP A 49 -14.18 -6.01 -35.56
N ALA A 50 -14.56 -6.83 -34.57
CA ALA A 50 -15.12 -6.34 -33.30
C ALA A 50 -14.06 -5.85 -32.32
N ASP A 51 -12.91 -6.53 -32.22
CA ASP A 51 -11.79 -6.13 -31.37
C ASP A 51 -10.84 -5.15 -32.06
N GLY A 52 -10.83 -5.11 -33.39
CA GLY A 52 -10.00 -4.20 -34.17
C GLY A 52 -8.60 -4.75 -34.43
N ASP A 53 -8.41 -6.07 -34.37
CA ASP A 53 -7.13 -6.74 -34.64
C ASP A 53 -6.77 -6.78 -36.13
N GLY A 54 -7.73 -6.44 -36.99
CA GLY A 54 -7.60 -6.45 -38.44
C GLY A 54 -7.88 -7.81 -39.08
N LEU A 55 -8.50 -8.74 -38.35
CA LEU A 55 -9.06 -10.00 -38.82
C LEU A 55 -10.58 -9.93 -38.81
N GLY A 56 -11.22 -10.67 -39.71
CA GLY A 56 -12.66 -10.58 -39.88
C GLY A 56 -13.42 -11.58 -39.01
N ASP A 57 -14.48 -11.12 -38.35
CA ASP A 57 -15.28 -11.89 -37.40
C ASP A 57 -16.11 -13.02 -38.03
N ASN A 58 -16.28 -13.07 -39.35
CA ASN A 58 -17.08 -14.12 -39.97
C ASN A 58 -16.27 -15.42 -40.06
N GLN A 59 -16.47 -16.33 -39.10
CA GLN A 59 -15.77 -17.64 -39.07
C GLN A 59 -16.08 -18.56 -40.26
N SER A 60 -17.09 -18.25 -41.08
CA SER A 60 -17.35 -18.99 -42.33
C SER A 60 -16.57 -18.43 -43.54
N GLY A 61 -15.89 -17.31 -43.37
CA GLY A 61 -15.13 -16.61 -44.41
C GLY A 61 -13.68 -17.07 -44.56
N THR A 62 -12.95 -16.37 -45.44
CA THR A 62 -11.50 -16.50 -45.58
C THR A 62 -10.79 -15.58 -44.61
N ASP A 63 -9.65 -16.03 -44.09
CA ASP A 63 -8.81 -15.29 -43.14
C ASP A 63 -9.62 -14.75 -41.94
N ALA A 64 -10.52 -15.58 -41.44
CA ALA A 64 -11.32 -15.26 -40.26
C ALA A 64 -10.44 -15.22 -39.01
N ASP A 65 -10.83 -14.33 -38.10
CA ASP A 65 -10.25 -14.20 -36.78
C ASP A 65 -10.31 -15.55 -36.02
N PRO A 66 -9.15 -16.07 -35.54
CA PRO A 66 -9.11 -17.30 -34.74
C PRO A 66 -9.72 -17.13 -33.34
N TYR A 67 -9.69 -15.92 -32.76
CA TYR A 67 -10.13 -15.64 -31.39
C TYR A 67 -10.99 -14.38 -31.34
N LEU A 68 -12.31 -14.58 -31.44
CA LEU A 68 -13.25 -13.47 -31.47
C LEU A 68 -13.25 -12.63 -30.17
N ASN A 69 -13.03 -11.33 -30.30
CA ASN A 69 -12.87 -10.35 -29.21
C ASN A 69 -11.60 -10.60 -28.37
N ASP A 70 -10.49 -10.90 -29.03
CA ASP A 70 -9.14 -11.07 -28.48
C ASP A 70 -8.17 -10.34 -29.43
N PHE A 71 -7.90 -9.08 -29.12
CA PHE A 71 -7.20 -8.15 -30.00
C PHE A 71 -5.77 -8.60 -30.34
N ASP A 72 -5.08 -9.29 -29.43
CA ASP A 72 -3.70 -9.71 -29.64
C ASP A 72 -3.54 -11.23 -29.88
N ASN A 73 -4.65 -11.95 -29.91
CA ASN A 73 -4.77 -13.34 -30.30
C ASN A 73 -3.95 -14.30 -29.43
N ASP A 74 -3.83 -14.01 -28.13
CA ASP A 74 -3.08 -14.84 -27.20
C ASP A 74 -3.91 -15.93 -26.51
N GLY A 75 -5.23 -15.91 -26.71
CA GLY A 75 -6.18 -16.87 -26.18
C GLY A 75 -7.02 -16.33 -25.02
N TYR A 76 -6.81 -15.08 -24.60
CA TYR A 76 -7.63 -14.42 -23.60
C TYR A 76 -8.55 -13.38 -24.24
N ASN A 77 -9.81 -13.37 -23.80
CA ASN A 77 -10.75 -12.39 -24.30
C ASN A 77 -10.41 -11.00 -23.71
N ASP A 78 -10.51 -9.95 -24.52
CA ASP A 78 -10.27 -8.54 -24.14
C ASP A 78 -11.00 -8.10 -22.85
N SER A 79 -12.13 -8.73 -22.53
CA SER A 79 -12.92 -8.41 -21.33
C SER A 79 -12.32 -8.95 -20.03
N ILE A 80 -11.49 -9.99 -20.10
CA ILE A 80 -10.86 -10.63 -18.94
C ILE A 80 -9.36 -10.40 -18.90
N ASP A 81 -8.74 -10.09 -20.05
CA ASP A 81 -7.32 -9.87 -20.19
C ASP A 81 -6.90 -8.52 -19.55
N PRO A 82 -6.01 -8.51 -18.53
CA PRO A 82 -5.39 -7.29 -18.01
C PRO A 82 -4.53 -6.55 -19.04
N LEU A 83 -4.06 -7.25 -20.08
CA LEU A 83 -3.16 -6.77 -21.12
C LEU A 83 -3.69 -6.96 -22.56
N PRO A 84 -4.88 -6.42 -22.95
CA PRO A 84 -5.57 -6.71 -24.23
C PRO A 84 -4.86 -6.31 -25.54
N LYS A 85 -3.59 -5.89 -25.48
CA LYS A 85 -2.81 -5.44 -26.64
C LYS A 85 -1.40 -6.01 -26.63
N LEU A 86 -1.09 -6.88 -25.68
CA LEU A 86 0.20 -7.48 -25.49
C LEU A 86 0.01 -8.98 -25.32
N ALA A 87 0.15 -9.70 -26.44
CA ALA A 87 0.02 -11.14 -26.45
C ALA A 87 0.92 -11.82 -25.42
N SER A 88 0.29 -12.50 -24.46
CA SER A 88 0.92 -13.25 -23.38
C SER A 88 0.32 -14.67 -23.25
N PRO A 89 0.52 -15.56 -24.24
CA PRO A 89 -0.19 -16.83 -24.27
C PRO A 89 0.19 -17.74 -23.09
N GLY A 90 -0.77 -18.06 -22.23
CA GLY A 90 -0.59 -18.94 -21.07
C GLY A 90 -0.11 -18.25 -19.79
N ASP A 91 -0.04 -16.93 -19.79
CA ASP A 91 0.40 -16.07 -18.68
C ASP A 91 -0.43 -14.77 -18.74
N LEU A 92 -1.62 -14.81 -18.14
CA LEU A 92 -2.69 -13.82 -18.33
C LEU A 92 -2.28 -12.39 -17.91
N ASP A 93 -1.38 -12.23 -16.95
CA ASP A 93 -0.92 -10.90 -16.51
C ASP A 93 0.57 -10.61 -16.82
N ASN A 94 1.26 -11.54 -17.47
CA ASN A 94 2.62 -11.41 -17.99
C ASN A 94 3.65 -11.09 -16.91
N ASP A 95 3.51 -11.69 -15.72
CA ASP A 95 4.46 -11.54 -14.63
C ASP A 95 5.56 -12.63 -14.64
N GLY A 96 5.39 -13.66 -15.48
CA GLY A 96 6.30 -14.77 -15.66
C GLY A 96 5.89 -16.06 -14.93
N CYS A 97 4.78 -16.02 -14.18
CA CYS A 97 4.11 -17.18 -13.60
C CYS A 97 3.02 -17.66 -14.56
N LEU A 98 3.10 -18.91 -15.00
CA LEU A 98 2.10 -19.44 -15.93
C LEU A 98 0.78 -19.67 -15.21
N ASP A 99 -0.36 -19.37 -15.84
CA ASP A 99 -1.72 -19.54 -15.28
C ASP A 99 -1.98 -20.89 -14.60
N VAL A 100 -1.30 -21.95 -15.05
CA VAL A 100 -1.46 -23.31 -14.53
C VAL A 100 -0.81 -23.52 -13.16
N ASP A 101 0.20 -22.72 -12.85
CA ASP A 101 1.00 -22.76 -11.63
C ASP A 101 0.80 -21.50 -10.77
N ASP A 102 0.11 -20.48 -11.31
CA ASP A 102 -0.14 -19.20 -10.67
C ASP A 102 -1.42 -19.22 -9.79
N ALA A 103 -1.26 -18.85 -8.52
CA ALA A 103 -2.37 -18.69 -7.58
C ALA A 103 -3.24 -17.45 -7.89
N PHE A 104 -2.67 -16.44 -8.53
CA PHE A 104 -3.31 -15.15 -8.83
C PHE A 104 -3.17 -14.73 -10.32
N PRO A 105 -3.78 -15.46 -11.29
CA PRO A 105 -3.60 -15.23 -12.74
C PRO A 105 -3.95 -13.84 -13.31
N SER A 106 -4.45 -12.92 -12.50
CA SER A 106 -4.85 -11.58 -12.97
C SER A 106 -4.14 -10.47 -12.20
N ASP A 107 -3.24 -10.83 -11.29
CA ASP A 107 -2.47 -9.90 -10.47
C ASP A 107 -0.98 -10.13 -10.69
N PHE A 108 -0.40 -9.30 -11.58
CA PHE A 108 1.00 -9.35 -11.96
C PHE A 108 2.02 -9.18 -10.81
N THR A 109 1.55 -8.92 -9.59
CA THR A 109 2.38 -8.75 -8.40
C THR A 109 2.43 -9.98 -7.51
N GLU A 110 1.62 -11.01 -7.75
CA GLU A 110 1.49 -12.19 -6.91
C GLU A 110 1.55 -13.47 -7.75
N CYS A 111 2.22 -14.51 -7.25
CA CYS A 111 2.27 -15.82 -7.90
C CYS A 111 1.92 -17.00 -6.98
N LEU A 112 2.25 -16.88 -5.70
CA LEU A 112 2.21 -17.96 -4.72
C LEU A 112 1.27 -17.58 -3.57
N ASP A 113 0.60 -18.59 -3.04
CA ASP A 113 -0.28 -18.53 -1.87
C ASP A 113 0.09 -19.74 -1.01
N SER A 114 1.07 -19.55 -0.12
CA SER A 114 1.74 -20.63 0.61
C SER A 114 0.84 -21.29 1.66
N ASP A 115 -0.08 -20.54 2.26
CA ASP A 115 -1.02 -21.03 3.28
C ASP A 115 -2.44 -21.29 2.73
N GLY A 116 -2.77 -20.78 1.55
CA GLY A 116 -4.05 -20.95 0.88
C GLY A 116 -5.16 -20.05 1.39
N ASP A 117 -4.84 -18.91 2.02
CA ASP A 117 -5.85 -18.00 2.57
C ASP A 117 -6.40 -16.97 1.56
N GLY A 118 -5.76 -16.87 0.40
CA GLY A 118 -6.16 -16.04 -0.74
C GLY A 118 -5.55 -14.64 -0.75
N GLU A 119 -4.59 -14.32 0.13
CA GLU A 119 -3.62 -13.25 -0.05
C GLU A 119 -2.33 -13.85 -0.64
N GLY A 120 -1.64 -13.15 -1.53
CA GLY A 120 -0.41 -13.66 -2.14
C GLY A 120 0.82 -13.40 -1.28
N ASP A 121 1.82 -14.27 -1.35
CA ASP A 121 3.04 -14.23 -0.53
C ASP A 121 3.81 -12.88 -0.61
N ASN A 122 3.65 -12.05 -1.65
CA ASN A 122 4.30 -10.73 -1.68
C ASN A 122 3.51 -9.65 -0.90
N ALA A 123 2.21 -9.85 -0.70
CA ALA A 123 1.31 -8.95 0.03
C ALA A 123 1.01 -9.44 1.47
N ASP A 124 1.02 -10.75 1.68
CA ASP A 124 0.87 -11.36 2.99
C ASP A 124 2.09 -11.03 3.88
N THR A 125 1.85 -11.05 5.18
CA THR A 125 2.85 -10.79 6.21
C THR A 125 3.13 -12.00 7.09
N ASP A 126 2.44 -13.12 6.87
CA ASP A 126 2.50 -14.40 7.59
C ASP A 126 2.22 -15.56 6.60
N ASP A 127 3.15 -15.78 5.66
CA ASP A 127 2.98 -16.62 4.45
C ASP A 127 2.61 -18.10 4.74
N ASP A 128 2.77 -18.57 5.97
CA ASP A 128 2.41 -19.93 6.39
C ASP A 128 1.32 -19.99 7.48
N ASN A 129 0.88 -18.83 7.95
CA ASN A 129 -0.20 -18.61 8.91
C ASN A 129 -0.02 -19.39 10.23
N ASP A 130 1.23 -19.50 10.67
CA ASP A 130 1.57 -20.08 11.97
C ASP A 130 1.44 -19.08 13.14
N GLY A 131 1.20 -17.80 12.80
CA GLY A 131 1.02 -16.69 13.72
C GLY A 131 2.31 -15.90 13.98
N TRP A 132 3.37 -16.13 13.20
CA TRP A 132 4.60 -15.34 13.19
C TRP A 132 4.77 -14.62 11.87
N ALA A 133 4.90 -13.30 11.93
CA ALA A 133 5.12 -12.54 10.69
C ALA A 133 6.48 -12.85 10.05
N ASP A 134 6.56 -12.91 8.72
CA ASP A 134 7.77 -13.28 7.96
C ASP A 134 8.96 -12.42 8.34
N THR A 135 8.70 -11.13 8.62
CA THR A 135 9.75 -10.19 9.03
C THR A 135 10.39 -10.55 10.37
N ASP A 136 9.65 -11.18 11.28
CA ASP A 136 10.16 -11.66 12.57
C ASP A 136 10.80 -13.04 12.45
N GLU A 137 10.30 -13.88 11.57
CA GLU A 137 10.88 -15.18 11.21
C GLU A 137 12.24 -15.04 10.55
N LEU A 138 12.34 -14.20 9.52
CA LEU A 138 13.58 -13.89 8.82
C LEU A 138 14.64 -13.30 9.77
N ARG A 139 14.22 -12.53 10.78
CA ARG A 139 15.11 -12.01 11.83
C ARG A 139 15.60 -13.10 12.78
N ARG A 140 14.80 -14.13 13.02
CA ARG A 140 15.12 -15.24 13.91
C ARG A 140 15.76 -16.42 13.18
N GLY A 141 15.75 -16.39 11.85
CA GLY A 141 16.40 -17.36 10.96
C GLY A 141 15.57 -18.63 10.75
N THR A 142 14.25 -18.52 10.87
CA THR A 142 13.27 -19.55 10.50
C THR A 142 12.77 -19.34 9.06
N ASP A 143 12.10 -20.35 8.50
CA ASP A 143 11.55 -20.35 7.14
C ASP A 143 10.10 -19.82 7.10
N PRO A 144 9.83 -18.65 6.48
CA PRO A 144 8.50 -18.02 6.41
C PRO A 144 7.41 -18.84 5.72
N PHE A 145 7.81 -19.82 4.92
CA PHE A 145 6.89 -20.64 4.14
C PHE A 145 6.61 -22.00 4.82
N SER A 146 6.94 -22.14 6.10
CA SER A 146 6.86 -23.42 6.80
C SER A 146 6.33 -23.29 8.22
N ALA A 147 5.02 -23.54 8.38
CA ALA A 147 4.32 -23.45 9.66
C ALA A 147 4.82 -24.40 10.78
N SER A 148 5.83 -25.22 10.47
CA SER A 148 6.51 -26.10 11.42
C SER A 148 7.84 -25.54 11.95
N ASP A 149 8.38 -24.50 11.33
CA ASP A 149 9.66 -23.87 11.67
C ASP A 149 9.46 -22.58 12.49
N THR A 150 8.52 -22.57 13.44
CA THR A 150 8.28 -21.36 14.25
C THR A 150 9.51 -20.94 15.09
N PRO A 151 9.73 -19.65 15.34
CA PRO A 151 10.74 -19.20 16.27
C PRO A 151 10.46 -19.64 17.71
N VAL A 152 11.45 -20.26 18.36
CA VAL A 152 11.32 -20.63 19.78
C VAL A 152 11.28 -19.40 20.69
N ASP A 153 10.10 -19.09 21.20
CA ASP A 153 9.94 -18.04 22.20
C ASP A 153 10.33 -18.57 23.59
N SER A 154 11.51 -18.14 24.05
CA SER A 154 12.04 -18.26 25.40
C SER A 154 12.78 -19.56 25.80
N PHE A 155 13.74 -19.38 26.72
CA PHE A 155 14.65 -20.37 27.31
C PHE A 155 13.94 -21.36 28.25
N GLU A 156 12.79 -21.87 27.83
CA GLU A 156 11.94 -22.75 28.59
C GLU A 156 12.24 -24.20 28.22
N ILE A 157 12.90 -24.93 29.11
CA ILE A 157 13.06 -26.38 28.92
C ILE A 157 11.70 -27.00 29.26
N VAL A 158 10.94 -27.35 28.22
CA VAL A 158 9.71 -28.13 28.35
C VAL A 158 10.10 -29.56 28.71
N VAL A 159 9.61 -30.07 29.85
CA VAL A 159 9.85 -31.46 30.23
C VAL A 159 9.08 -32.37 29.26
N PRO A 160 9.73 -33.35 28.59
CA PRO A 160 9.09 -34.19 27.60
C PRO A 160 7.82 -34.85 28.16
N GLY A 161 6.67 -34.62 27.52
CA GLY A 161 5.37 -35.16 27.93
C GLY A 161 4.58 -34.30 28.94
N THR A 162 4.99 -33.07 29.21
CA THR A 162 4.22 -32.11 30.04
C THR A 162 4.16 -30.73 29.40
N ALA A 163 3.10 -29.96 29.64
CA ALA A 163 3.01 -28.54 29.28
C ALA A 163 3.64 -27.61 30.35
N ILE A 164 4.54 -28.16 31.18
CA ILE A 164 5.22 -27.41 32.23
C ILE A 164 6.58 -27.04 31.67
N GLY A 165 6.74 -25.76 31.39
CA GLY A 165 8.02 -25.23 31.03
C GLY A 165 8.79 -24.71 32.25
N LEU A 166 10.09 -25.01 32.26
CA LEU A 166 11.00 -24.60 33.33
C LEU A 166 11.86 -23.45 32.82
N GLY A 167 11.69 -22.27 33.42
CA GLY A 167 12.56 -21.13 33.12
C GLY A 167 13.94 -21.26 33.77
N ALA A 168 14.91 -20.47 33.29
CA ALA A 168 16.28 -20.45 33.79
C ALA A 168 16.39 -20.23 35.33
N TRP A 169 15.48 -19.45 35.92
CA TRP A 169 15.42 -19.23 37.37
C TRP A 169 14.89 -20.41 38.17
N ASP A 170 14.01 -21.23 37.59
CA ASP A 170 13.55 -22.48 38.20
C ASP A 170 14.64 -23.56 38.10
N LEU A 171 15.38 -23.60 36.99
CA LEU A 171 16.58 -24.44 36.82
C LEU A 171 17.68 -24.12 37.84
N MET A 172 17.95 -22.85 38.14
CA MET A 172 18.93 -22.45 39.16
C MET A 172 18.61 -23.02 40.55
N GLY A 173 17.32 -23.09 40.92
CA GLY A 173 16.87 -23.72 42.17
C GLY A 173 17.00 -25.24 42.17
N ILE A 174 16.68 -25.88 41.04
CA ILE A 174 16.79 -27.35 40.86
C ILE A 174 18.25 -27.80 40.93
N PHE A 175 19.17 -27.11 40.25
CA PHE A 175 20.61 -27.41 40.30
C PHE A 175 21.22 -27.17 41.68
N GLY A 176 20.59 -26.35 42.52
CA GLY A 176 20.94 -26.15 43.93
C GLY A 176 20.47 -27.27 44.87
N GLY A 177 19.80 -28.30 44.37
CA GLY A 177 19.34 -29.47 45.15
C GLY A 177 18.04 -29.26 45.93
N VAL A 178 17.33 -28.15 45.69
CA VAL A 178 16.02 -27.90 46.31
C VAL A 178 14.95 -28.58 45.47
N PRO A 179 14.05 -29.39 46.06
CA PRO A 179 12.95 -29.98 45.33
C PRO A 179 12.08 -28.92 44.66
N LEU A 180 11.74 -29.14 43.38
CA LEU A 180 11.00 -28.19 42.52
C LEU A 180 9.76 -27.60 43.21
N PHE A 181 8.98 -28.42 43.92
CA PHE A 181 7.78 -27.99 44.63
C PHE A 181 8.06 -27.03 45.79
N SER A 182 9.16 -27.24 46.52
CA SER A 182 9.60 -26.35 47.60
C SER A 182 10.15 -25.03 47.04
N TRP A 183 10.85 -25.09 45.91
CA TRP A 183 11.34 -23.90 45.22
C TRP A 183 10.20 -23.07 44.64
N LEU A 184 9.21 -23.71 44.00
CA LEU A 184 8.00 -23.04 43.52
C LEU A 184 7.25 -22.37 44.67
N ALA A 185 7.02 -23.08 45.78
CA ALA A 185 6.32 -22.53 46.94
C ALA A 185 7.07 -21.33 47.55
N PHE A 186 8.40 -21.41 47.63
CA PHE A 186 9.25 -20.29 48.05
C PHE A 186 9.19 -19.12 47.06
N GLY A 187 9.20 -19.39 45.75
CA GLY A 187 9.03 -18.39 44.70
C GLY A 187 7.68 -17.67 44.80
N PHE A 188 6.58 -18.39 45.03
CA PHE A 188 5.25 -17.80 45.23
C PHE A 188 5.16 -16.96 46.50
N ALA A 189 5.70 -17.46 47.63
CA ALA A 189 5.68 -16.73 48.89
C ALA A 189 6.48 -15.42 48.81
N THR A 190 7.64 -15.45 48.15
CA THR A 190 8.51 -14.27 48.01
C THR A 190 8.01 -13.27 46.97
N ARG A 191 7.29 -13.71 45.93
CA ARG A 191 6.64 -12.85 44.92
C ARG A 191 5.63 -11.89 45.53
N ASN A 192 4.74 -12.39 46.41
CA ASN A 192 3.75 -11.55 47.07
C ASN A 192 4.41 -10.50 47.99
N ALA A 193 5.45 -10.90 48.73
CA ALA A 193 6.18 -9.98 49.60
C ALA A 193 6.94 -8.89 48.81
N ARG A 194 7.47 -9.23 47.63
CA ARG A 194 8.14 -8.25 46.75
C ARG A 194 7.15 -7.28 46.12
N CYS A 195 5.99 -7.76 45.68
CA CYS A 195 4.92 -6.90 45.16
C CYS A 195 4.47 -5.86 46.20
N GLY A 196 4.24 -6.29 47.45
CA GLY A 196 3.87 -5.38 48.54
C GLY A 196 4.91 -4.28 48.80
N ARG A 197 6.21 -4.59 48.66
CA ARG A 197 7.28 -3.58 48.78
C ARG A 197 7.26 -2.56 47.64
N PHE A 198 6.88 -2.97 46.43
CA PHE A 198 6.77 -2.06 45.30
C PHE A 198 5.51 -1.17 45.43
N GLU A 199 4.39 -1.73 45.89
CA GLU A 199 3.18 -0.94 46.22
C GLU A 199 3.48 0.13 47.28
N GLU A 200 4.21 -0.23 48.34
CA GLU A 200 4.61 0.73 49.39
C GLU A 200 5.52 1.84 48.84
N LYS A 201 6.48 1.48 47.96
CA LYS A 201 7.35 2.47 47.31
C LYS A 201 6.56 3.42 46.41
N LEU A 202 5.63 2.91 45.60
CA LEU A 202 4.80 3.74 44.71
C LEU A 202 3.98 4.75 45.54
N ASN A 203 3.31 4.29 46.59
CA ASN A 203 2.52 5.15 47.48
C ASN A 203 3.35 6.19 48.27
N ALA A 204 4.66 5.96 48.41
CA ALA A 204 5.56 6.88 49.13
C ALA A 204 6.15 7.98 48.23
N THR A 205 6.01 7.89 46.91
CA THR A 205 6.53 8.89 45.97
C THR A 205 5.73 10.19 46.03
N THR A 206 6.42 11.33 45.82
CA THR A 206 5.77 12.65 45.77
C THR A 206 5.89 13.35 44.43
N ASN A 207 6.72 12.81 43.52
CA ASN A 207 7.03 13.40 42.22
C ASN A 207 6.99 12.33 41.12
N ILE A 208 6.69 12.74 39.89
CA ILE A 208 6.62 11.88 38.70
C ILE A 208 7.97 11.19 38.41
N SER A 209 9.09 11.89 38.56
CA SER A 209 10.43 11.30 38.33
C SER A 209 10.79 10.19 39.33
N GLU A 210 10.31 10.28 40.57
CA GLU A 210 10.49 9.22 41.56
C GLU A 210 9.57 8.03 41.26
N LEU A 211 8.37 8.29 40.76
CA LEU A 211 7.40 7.29 40.32
C LEU A 211 7.97 6.44 39.16
N GLU A 212 8.55 7.08 38.14
CA GLU A 212 9.25 6.41 37.03
C GLU A 212 10.44 5.57 37.51
N GLY A 213 11.22 6.10 38.48
CA GLY A 213 12.34 5.36 39.07
C GLY A 213 11.90 4.08 39.80
N VAL A 214 10.73 4.10 40.44
CA VAL A 214 10.13 2.89 41.04
C VAL A 214 9.56 1.97 39.96
N ALA A 215 9.00 2.53 38.88
CA ALA A 215 8.50 1.77 37.73
C ALA A 215 9.57 0.90 37.09
N LEU A 216 10.70 1.50 36.74
CA LEU A 216 11.86 0.78 36.20
C LEU A 216 12.33 -0.37 37.11
N GLN A 217 12.25 -0.21 38.44
CA GLN A 217 12.66 -1.26 39.37
C GLN A 217 11.72 -2.47 39.34
N TRP A 218 10.40 -2.26 39.26
CA TRP A 218 9.46 -3.39 39.23
C TRP A 218 9.28 -3.96 37.81
N GLU A 219 9.45 -3.17 36.76
CA GLU A 219 9.55 -3.63 35.36
C GLU A 219 10.77 -4.56 35.20
N TYR A 220 11.94 -4.16 35.72
CA TYR A 220 13.12 -5.04 35.75
C TYR A 220 12.84 -6.32 36.56
N ALA A 221 12.07 -6.21 37.65
CA ALA A 221 11.67 -7.38 38.43
C ALA A 221 10.65 -8.28 37.70
N LEU A 222 9.81 -7.73 36.80
CA LEU A 222 8.95 -8.50 35.90
C LEU A 222 9.76 -9.19 34.81
N MET A 223 10.72 -8.49 34.21
CA MET A 223 11.63 -9.05 33.21
C MET A 223 12.43 -10.22 33.79
N MET A 224 12.85 -10.09 35.05
CA MET A 224 13.50 -11.16 35.81
C MET A 224 12.52 -12.20 36.39
N ARG A 225 11.22 -12.11 36.06
CA ARG A 225 10.10 -12.95 36.54
C ARG A 225 10.06 -13.11 38.07
N LEU A 226 10.59 -12.12 38.79
CA LEU A 226 10.55 -11.98 40.26
C LEU A 226 9.17 -11.49 40.73
N LEU A 227 8.35 -10.99 39.81
CA LEU A 227 6.91 -10.78 39.94
C LEU A 227 6.18 -11.55 38.83
N GLY A 228 4.90 -11.87 39.07
CA GLY A 228 4.03 -12.47 38.06
C GLY A 228 3.33 -11.40 37.21
N PRO A 229 2.85 -11.74 35.99
CA PRO A 229 2.18 -10.79 35.10
C PRO A 229 0.99 -10.08 35.75
N HIS A 230 0.16 -10.83 36.50
CA HIS A 230 -0.96 -10.26 37.24
C HIS A 230 -0.52 -9.22 38.30
N GLN A 231 0.62 -9.44 38.94
CA GLN A 231 1.17 -8.48 39.90
C GLN A 231 1.75 -7.26 39.19
N GLY A 232 2.32 -7.45 37.98
CA GLY A 232 2.75 -6.36 37.12
C GLY A 232 1.59 -5.45 36.69
N ILE A 233 0.50 -6.03 36.18
CA ILE A 233 -0.72 -5.28 35.82
C ILE A 233 -1.26 -4.49 37.01
N ARG A 234 -1.22 -5.08 38.20
CA ARG A 234 -1.67 -4.42 39.43
C ARG A 234 -0.79 -3.21 39.80
N LEU A 235 0.53 -3.33 39.66
CA LEU A 235 1.46 -2.23 39.90
C LEU A 235 1.32 -1.13 38.84
N GLU A 236 1.12 -1.51 37.58
CA GLU A 236 0.96 -0.55 36.49
C GLU A 236 -0.33 0.26 36.62
N ARG A 237 -1.44 -0.38 37.02
CA ARG A 237 -2.67 0.36 37.36
C ARG A 237 -2.42 1.38 38.47
N LEU A 238 -1.72 0.98 39.54
CA LEU A 238 -1.45 1.87 40.68
C LEU A 238 -0.52 3.04 40.29
N ARG A 239 0.44 2.79 39.39
CA ARG A 239 1.29 3.85 38.81
C ARG A 239 0.44 4.85 38.03
N ALA A 240 -0.42 4.38 37.12
CA ALA A 240 -1.27 5.25 36.29
C ALA A 240 -2.18 6.13 37.15
N ASP A 241 -2.81 5.56 38.19
CA ASP A 241 -3.66 6.32 39.14
C ASP A 241 -2.88 7.44 39.86
N LEU A 242 -1.61 7.19 40.22
CA LEU A 242 -0.75 8.19 40.87
C LEU A 242 -0.28 9.28 39.89
N GLU A 243 0.04 8.89 38.67
CA GLU A 243 0.46 9.80 37.60
C GLU A 243 -0.64 10.82 37.26
N ASP A 244 -1.88 10.35 37.10
CA ASP A 244 -3.06 11.21 36.95
C ASP A 244 -3.23 12.18 38.12
N GLY A 245 -2.99 11.70 39.35
CA GLY A 245 -3.04 12.53 40.56
C GLY A 245 -2.02 13.66 40.57
N PHE A 246 -0.77 13.39 40.17
CA PHE A 246 0.28 14.40 40.08
C PHE A 246 0.01 15.40 38.96
N ALA A 247 -0.43 14.93 37.79
CA ALA A 247 -0.79 15.79 36.66
C ALA A 247 -1.95 16.75 37.02
N ALA A 248 -2.98 16.25 37.70
CA ALA A 248 -4.10 17.09 38.15
C ALA A 248 -3.66 18.17 39.16
N GLN A 249 -2.72 17.86 40.05
CA GLN A 249 -2.17 18.82 41.01
C GLN A 249 -1.34 19.92 40.32
N GLU A 250 -0.60 19.58 39.27
CA GLU A 250 0.15 20.54 38.45
C GLU A 250 -0.78 21.47 37.66
N VAL A 251 -1.83 20.93 37.05
CA VAL A 251 -2.84 21.73 36.33
C VAL A 251 -3.61 22.65 37.28
N ALA A 252 -3.96 22.19 38.49
CA ALA A 252 -4.64 23.01 39.50
C ALA A 252 -3.76 24.16 40.04
N ALA A 253 -2.44 24.07 39.91
CA ALA A 253 -1.51 25.13 40.30
C ALA A 253 -1.37 26.26 39.25
N ILE A 254 -1.93 26.07 38.05
CA ILE A 254 -1.96 27.08 36.99
C ILE A 254 -3.14 28.03 37.25
N PRO A 255 -2.92 29.35 37.41
CA PRO A 255 -4.02 30.29 37.59
C PRO A 255 -4.88 30.30 36.32
N MET A 256 -6.06 29.69 36.39
CA MET A 256 -7.02 29.62 35.28
C MET A 256 -7.52 31.02 34.94
N GLY A 257 -6.95 31.59 33.87
CA GLY A 257 -7.32 32.88 33.32
C GLY A 257 -7.36 32.83 31.81
N PHE A 258 -8.03 31.85 31.19
CA PHE A 258 -8.47 31.96 29.80
C PHE A 258 -9.62 30.99 29.52
N ASP A 259 -10.77 31.53 29.12
CA ASP A 259 -11.97 30.80 28.77
C ASP A 259 -11.86 30.26 27.33
N GLN A 260 -11.83 28.93 27.18
CA GLN A 260 -11.60 28.25 25.91
C GLN A 260 -12.90 27.94 25.14
N THR A 261 -14.09 28.32 25.62
CA THR A 261 -15.36 28.02 24.93
C THR A 261 -15.58 28.80 23.62
N ALA A 262 -14.70 29.73 23.26
CA ALA A 262 -14.84 30.52 22.03
C ALA A 262 -14.53 29.74 20.73
N TYR A 263 -13.96 28.53 20.80
CA TYR A 263 -13.43 27.84 19.61
C TYR A 263 -14.43 26.92 18.88
N VAL A 264 -15.61 26.63 19.45
CA VAL A 264 -16.55 25.61 18.91
C VAL A 264 -17.69 26.22 18.06
N MET A 265 -17.78 27.54 17.93
CA MET A 265 -18.89 28.21 17.21
C MET A 265 -18.48 28.85 15.86
N ALA A 266 -17.34 28.46 15.29
CA ALA A 266 -16.94 28.89 13.96
C ALA A 266 -17.03 27.71 12.97
N GLU A 267 -18.24 27.44 12.49
CA GLU A 267 -18.47 26.68 11.26
C GLU A 267 -17.90 27.45 10.05
N ASP A 268 -17.39 26.70 9.07
CA ASP A 268 -17.17 27.08 7.66
C ASP A 268 -16.19 28.22 7.34
N THR A 269 -14.95 28.12 7.80
CA THR A 269 -13.85 28.72 7.02
C THR A 269 -12.79 27.69 6.68
N ALA A 270 -12.55 27.55 5.37
CA ALA A 270 -11.57 26.69 4.75
C ALA A 270 -10.24 26.72 5.52
N LYS A 271 -9.62 25.54 5.71
CA LYS A 271 -8.26 25.40 6.21
C LYS A 271 -7.31 26.19 5.29
N ASN A 272 -7.01 27.43 5.64
CA ASN A 272 -5.92 28.18 5.03
C ASN A 272 -4.61 27.58 5.54
N LEU A 273 -4.01 26.71 4.73
CA LEU A 273 -2.59 26.40 4.80
C LEU A 273 -1.81 27.72 4.63
N PRO A 274 -0.69 27.93 5.34
CA PRO A 274 0.15 29.09 5.11
C PRO A 274 0.69 29.07 3.67
N ASP A 275 0.49 30.18 2.96
CA ASP A 275 0.87 30.36 1.56
C ASP A 275 2.40 30.25 1.41
N LEU A 276 2.87 29.27 0.63
CA LEU A 276 4.27 29.17 0.26
C LEU A 276 4.54 30.32 -0.72
N GLN A 277 5.33 31.32 -0.33
CA GLN A 277 5.72 32.43 -1.20
C GLN A 277 6.55 31.93 -2.39
N THR A 278 5.89 31.43 -3.43
CA THR A 278 6.49 31.20 -4.74
C THR A 278 6.55 32.55 -5.46
N THR A 279 7.71 33.20 -5.45
CA THR A 279 7.96 34.37 -6.31
C THR A 279 7.82 33.93 -7.76
N GLN A 280 6.74 34.28 -8.44
CA GLN A 280 6.55 33.99 -9.86
C GLN A 280 7.61 34.73 -10.70
N PRO A 281 8.13 34.13 -11.78
CA PRO A 281 9.06 34.80 -12.67
C PRO A 281 8.40 36.02 -13.35
N PRO A 282 9.11 37.15 -13.48
CA PRO A 282 8.57 38.35 -14.10
C PRO A 282 8.30 38.11 -15.61
N PRO A 283 7.35 38.86 -16.21
CA PRO A 283 7.01 38.70 -17.62
C PRO A 283 8.22 38.93 -18.55
N PRO A 284 8.36 38.14 -19.64
CA PRO A 284 9.52 38.22 -20.54
C PRO A 284 9.64 39.56 -21.29
N GLN A 285 8.60 40.39 -21.29
CA GLN A 285 8.59 41.72 -21.92
C GLN A 285 9.30 42.80 -21.09
N MET A 286 9.61 42.54 -19.81
CA MET A 286 10.36 43.50 -18.99
C MET A 286 11.81 43.55 -19.46
N THR A 287 12.41 44.75 -19.43
CA THR A 287 13.81 44.99 -19.81
C THR A 287 14.63 45.36 -18.59
N GLY A 288 15.73 44.65 -18.37
CA GLY A 288 16.65 44.88 -17.26
C GLY A 288 17.84 45.77 -17.62
N THR A 289 18.75 45.96 -16.66
CA THR A 289 20.05 46.58 -16.92
C THR A 289 21.03 45.53 -17.46
N THR A 290 21.69 45.85 -18.57
CA THR A 290 22.67 44.94 -19.19
C THR A 290 24.06 45.18 -18.62
N ASP A 291 24.76 44.10 -18.26
CA ASP A 291 26.17 44.16 -17.86
C ASP A 291 27.13 44.00 -19.05
N GLU A 292 28.42 44.27 -18.83
CA GLU A 292 29.48 44.10 -19.84
C GLU A 292 29.73 42.63 -20.21
N ALA A 293 29.17 41.68 -19.44
CA ALA A 293 29.28 40.25 -19.67
C ALA A 293 28.14 39.68 -20.55
N GLY A 294 27.17 40.50 -20.95
CA GLY A 294 26.09 40.10 -21.86
C GLY A 294 24.86 39.49 -21.15
N HIS A 295 24.67 39.79 -19.87
CA HIS A 295 23.47 39.43 -19.11
C HIS A 295 22.60 40.65 -18.80
N GLU A 296 21.28 40.47 -18.88
CA GLU A 296 20.27 41.43 -18.42
C GLU A 296 19.83 41.07 -17.00
N TRP A 297 19.76 42.06 -16.13
CA TRP A 297 19.40 41.93 -14.71
C TRP A 297 18.13 42.72 -14.36
N LEU A 298 17.23 42.12 -13.59
CA LEU A 298 15.98 42.75 -13.15
C LEU A 298 15.71 42.42 -11.68
N ASP A 299 15.45 43.45 -10.86
CA ASP A 299 14.98 43.29 -9.49
C ASP A 299 13.44 43.39 -9.48
N ALA A 300 12.76 42.29 -9.19
CA ALA A 300 11.29 42.20 -9.17
C ALA A 300 10.83 41.31 -8.00
N ASP A 301 9.80 41.77 -7.28
CA ASP A 301 9.19 41.07 -6.14
C ASP A 301 10.19 40.62 -5.05
N GLY A 302 11.18 41.48 -4.77
CA GLY A 302 12.18 41.24 -3.73
C GLY A 302 13.24 40.20 -4.07
N ALA A 303 13.23 39.67 -5.30
CA ALA A 303 14.25 38.76 -5.83
C ALA A 303 14.96 39.38 -7.04
N LYS A 304 16.22 38.99 -7.22
CA LYS A 304 17.01 39.38 -8.39
C LYS A 304 16.84 38.32 -9.46
N TRP A 305 16.69 38.74 -10.71
CA TRP A 305 16.49 37.86 -11.86
C TRP A 305 17.52 38.18 -12.94
N HIS A 306 17.94 37.17 -13.69
CA HIS A 306 18.86 37.36 -14.81
C HIS A 306 18.46 36.54 -16.04
N ARG A 307 18.90 37.01 -17.21
CA ARG A 307 18.84 36.27 -18.50
C ARG A 307 19.95 36.73 -19.43
N VAL A 308 20.15 36.03 -20.55
CA VAL A 308 21.12 36.43 -21.58
C VAL A 308 20.53 37.54 -22.47
N THR A 309 21.29 38.60 -22.71
CA THR A 309 20.87 39.77 -23.51
C THR A 309 20.44 39.35 -24.91
N GLY A 310 19.23 39.76 -25.33
CA GLY A 310 18.70 39.47 -26.67
C GLY A 310 18.23 38.03 -26.92
N SER A 311 18.20 37.17 -25.88
CA SER A 311 17.72 35.77 -25.98
C SER A 311 16.19 35.67 -26.12
N GLY A 312 15.44 36.64 -25.58
CA GLY A 312 13.97 36.56 -25.50
C GLY A 312 13.45 35.48 -24.55
N SER A 313 14.35 34.82 -23.80
CA SER A 313 14.06 33.76 -22.85
C SER A 313 13.44 34.29 -21.55
N GLU A 314 12.80 33.37 -20.82
CA GLU A 314 12.24 33.63 -19.50
C GLU A 314 13.32 34.04 -18.48
N TRP A 315 12.90 34.79 -17.47
CA TRP A 315 13.75 35.26 -16.40
C TRP A 315 14.06 34.13 -15.43
N THR A 316 15.35 33.90 -15.15
CA THR A 316 15.78 32.91 -14.14
C THR A 316 16.06 33.63 -12.84
N LYS A 317 15.55 33.10 -11.72
CA LYS A 317 15.76 33.67 -10.39
C LYS A 317 17.24 33.52 -10.04
N TRP A 318 17.89 34.64 -9.73
CA TRP A 318 19.21 34.64 -9.14
C TRP A 318 19.03 34.41 -7.63
N GLU A 319 19.18 33.16 -7.21
CA GLU A 319 19.32 32.80 -5.79
C GLU A 319 20.62 33.34 -5.19
#